data_AF-J6UIX1-F1
#
_entry.id   AF-J6UIX1-F1
#
_cell.length_a   1.000
_cell.length_b   1.000
_cell.length_c   1.000
_cell.angle_alpha   90.00
_cell.angle_beta   90.00
_cell.angle_gamma   90.00
#
_symmetry.space_group_name_H-M   'P 1'
#
loop_
_entity.id
_entity.type
_entity.pdbx_description
1 polymer ?
#
loop_
_entity_poly.entity_id
_entity_poly.type
_entity_poly.pdbx_seq_one_letter_code
_entity_poly.pdbx_strand_id
1 'polypeptide(L)'
;MADLLAPTAARAAPDPVVAAPAEPPAPVAALSGATTAEIQRVLAAFAERRRREGFRIAGVVEESEGCAEGCERLTLRCLTTGERVSISQNLGRESTACNLDSSGLAAACGLVQAAIAAGADLVILSKFGKIEADRHGLTEAFQAAIAAELPVVTSVAPTLAEPWDAFAGPLAVAVSADDAALEAWWDALRAAAGSPPPAVV
;
A
#
# COMPACT_ATOMS: atom_id res chain seq x y z
N MET A 1 -74.13 24.49 17.41
CA MET A 1 -73.25 24.22 16.26
C MET A 1 -71.83 24.19 16.78
N ALA A 2 -71.15 23.08 16.53
CA ALA A 2 -69.78 22.80 16.95
C ALA A 2 -68.80 23.74 16.26
N ASP A 3 -67.72 24.11 16.95
CA ASP A 3 -66.41 23.99 16.32
C ASP A 3 -65.32 23.67 17.36
N LEU A 4 -64.53 22.66 17.01
CA LEU A 4 -63.52 21.98 17.79
C LEU A 4 -62.21 22.79 17.67
N LEU A 5 -61.69 23.37 18.75
CA LEU A 5 -60.27 23.71 18.80
C LEU A 5 -59.50 22.53 19.41
N ALA A 6 -58.93 21.70 18.54
CA ALA A 6 -57.95 20.69 18.93
C ALA A 6 -56.64 21.38 19.35
N PRO A 7 -55.95 20.94 20.42
CA PRO A 7 -54.61 21.41 20.71
C PRO A 7 -53.64 20.89 19.66
N THR A 8 -52.82 21.79 19.10
CA THR A 8 -51.70 21.40 18.24
C THR A 8 -50.70 20.61 19.07
N ALA A 9 -50.49 19.34 18.75
CA ALA A 9 -49.42 18.55 19.35
C ALA A 9 -48.09 19.09 18.80
N ALA A 10 -47.23 19.60 19.68
CA ALA A 10 -45.86 19.94 19.33
C ALA A 10 -45.20 18.67 18.78
N ARG A 11 -44.77 18.72 17.52
CA ARG A 11 -44.04 17.62 16.88
C ARG A 11 -42.71 17.49 17.62
N ALA A 12 -42.50 16.37 18.31
CA ALA A 12 -41.21 16.07 18.94
C ALA A 12 -40.10 16.22 17.88
N ALA A 13 -39.03 16.92 18.22
CA ALA A 13 -37.82 16.93 17.41
C ALA A 13 -37.36 15.47 17.23
N PRO A 14 -36.94 15.04 16.03
CA PRO A 14 -36.34 13.73 15.88
C PRO A 14 -35.13 13.65 16.82
N ASP A 15 -34.97 12.50 17.48
CA ASP A 15 -33.76 12.20 18.24
C ASP A 15 -32.53 12.48 17.36
N PRO A 16 -31.43 13.01 17.93
CA PRO A 16 -30.20 13.19 17.16
C PRO A 16 -29.81 11.83 16.61
N VAL A 17 -29.82 11.70 15.28
CA VAL A 17 -29.20 10.57 14.58
C VAL A 17 -27.75 10.56 15.06
N VAL A 18 -27.42 9.62 15.94
CA VAL A 18 -26.04 9.28 16.25
C VAL A 18 -25.45 8.88 14.91
N ALA A 19 -24.57 9.72 14.38
CA ALA A 19 -23.84 9.41 13.16
C ALA A 19 -23.21 8.03 13.37
N ALA A 20 -23.50 7.10 12.46
CA ALA A 20 -22.78 5.83 12.42
C ALA A 20 -21.28 6.14 12.46
N PRO A 21 -20.47 5.37 13.21
CA PRO A 21 -19.02 5.57 13.20
C PRO A 21 -18.56 5.58 11.75
N ALA A 22 -17.78 6.61 11.38
CA ALA A 22 -17.21 6.70 10.04
C ALA A 22 -16.50 5.37 9.73
N GLU A 23 -16.78 4.79 8.56
CA GLU A 23 -16.15 3.53 8.17
C GLU A 23 -14.63 3.68 8.26
N PRO A 24 -13.92 2.68 8.82
CA PRO A 24 -12.48 2.74 8.92
C PRO A 24 -11.88 2.90 7.53
N PRO A 25 -10.80 3.69 7.38
CA PRO A 25 -10.18 3.90 6.08
C PRO A 25 -9.70 2.56 5.50
N ALA A 26 -9.72 2.46 4.17
CA ALA A 26 -9.31 1.26 3.47
C ALA A 26 -7.86 0.85 3.84
N PRO A 27 -7.59 -0.44 4.12
CA PRO A 27 -6.29 -0.90 4.64
C PRO A 27 -5.17 -0.86 3.60
N VAL A 28 -5.48 -0.64 2.32
CA VAL A 28 -4.48 -0.55 1.24
C VAL A 28 -4.45 0.86 0.65
N ALA A 29 -3.29 1.51 0.71
CA ALA A 29 -3.03 2.75 -0.03
C ALA A 29 -2.35 2.44 -1.37
N ALA A 30 -2.98 2.88 -2.46
CA ALA A 30 -2.44 2.81 -3.82
C ALA A 30 -1.93 4.19 -4.26
N LEU A 31 -0.61 4.36 -4.25
CA LEU A 31 0.05 5.60 -4.66
C LEU A 31 -0.03 5.80 -6.17
N SER A 32 -0.38 7.02 -6.57
CA SER A 32 -0.47 7.44 -7.98
C SER A 32 -0.13 8.93 -8.16
N GLY A 33 -0.06 9.41 -9.41
CA GLY A 33 0.12 10.84 -9.71
C GLY A 33 1.57 11.32 -9.78
N ALA A 34 2.55 10.42 -9.74
CA ALA A 34 3.97 10.73 -9.88
C ALA A 34 4.70 9.65 -10.71
N THR A 35 5.96 9.90 -11.07
CA THR A 35 6.80 8.90 -11.75
C THR A 35 7.12 7.74 -10.82
N THR A 36 7.45 6.56 -11.38
CA THR A 36 7.85 5.39 -10.56
C THR A 36 8.99 5.73 -9.61
N ALA A 37 10.03 6.42 -10.08
CA ALA A 37 11.17 6.81 -9.24
C ALA A 37 10.77 7.73 -8.08
N GLU A 38 9.85 8.67 -8.30
CA GLU A 38 9.32 9.52 -7.22
C GLU A 38 8.52 8.71 -6.20
N ILE A 39 7.64 7.82 -6.67
CA ILE A 39 6.84 6.99 -5.78
C ILE A 39 7.75 6.08 -4.93
N GLN A 40 8.75 5.43 -5.52
CA GLN A 40 9.67 4.59 -4.77
C GLN A 40 10.46 5.38 -3.71
N ARG A 41 10.82 6.65 -3.99
CA ARG A 41 11.43 7.54 -2.98
C ARG A 41 10.47 7.85 -1.83
N VAL A 42 9.20 8.15 -2.13
CA VAL A 42 8.17 8.40 -1.11
C VAL A 42 7.96 7.15 -0.24
N LEU A 43 7.83 5.97 -0.85
CA LEU A 43 7.70 4.70 -0.13
C LEU A 43 8.90 4.43 0.79
N ALA A 44 10.12 4.63 0.29
CA ALA A 44 11.33 4.43 1.07
C ALA A 44 11.43 5.42 2.25
N ALA A 45 11.08 6.69 2.02
CA ALA A 45 11.08 7.71 3.07
C ALA A 45 10.02 7.41 4.14
N PHE A 46 8.82 7.01 3.72
CA PHE A 46 7.74 6.60 4.62
C PHE A 46 8.14 5.41 5.48
N ALA A 47 8.69 4.35 4.88
CA ALA A 47 9.21 3.19 5.60
C ALA A 47 10.20 3.61 6.70
N GLU A 48 11.12 4.50 6.37
CA GLU A 48 12.16 4.94 7.28
C GLU A 48 11.61 5.84 8.41
N ARG A 49 10.60 6.68 8.14
CA ARG A 49 9.88 7.43 9.20
C ARG A 49 9.21 6.47 10.18
N ARG A 50 8.44 5.50 9.67
CA ARG A 50 7.75 4.51 10.51
C ARG A 50 8.72 3.66 11.33
N ARG A 51 9.87 3.28 10.78
CA ARG A 51 10.93 2.59 11.53
C ARG A 51 11.47 3.41 12.70
N ARG A 52 11.70 4.72 12.49
CA ARG A 52 12.15 5.63 13.57
C ARG A 52 11.11 5.81 14.68
N GLU A 53 9.85 5.65 14.34
CA GLU A 53 8.72 5.64 15.30
C GLU A 53 8.55 4.28 16.00
N GLY A 54 9.39 3.29 15.70
CA GLY A 54 9.39 1.97 16.34
C GLY A 54 8.51 0.91 15.65
N PHE A 55 7.93 1.20 14.49
CA PHE A 55 7.14 0.23 13.74
C PHE A 55 8.03 -0.77 12.98
N ARG A 56 7.59 -2.03 12.96
CA ARG A 56 8.21 -3.11 12.18
C ARG A 56 7.66 -3.08 10.76
N ILE A 57 8.55 -2.85 9.80
CA ILE A 57 8.19 -2.75 8.39
C ILE A 57 8.63 -4.01 7.66
N ALA A 58 7.67 -4.71 7.08
CA ALA A 58 7.91 -5.73 6.06
C ALA A 58 7.76 -5.11 4.67
N GLY A 59 8.49 -5.61 3.69
CA GLY A 59 8.31 -5.11 2.33
C GLY A 59 9.58 -4.89 1.53
N VAL A 60 9.37 -4.33 0.34
CA VAL A 60 10.40 -4.01 -0.63
C VAL A 60 10.11 -2.69 -1.33
N VAL A 61 11.17 -1.99 -1.72
CA VAL A 61 11.11 -0.86 -2.65
C VAL A 61 11.97 -1.13 -3.87
N GLU A 62 11.56 -0.60 -5.02
CA GLU A 62 12.29 -0.69 -6.28
C GLU A 62 13.36 0.41 -6.34
N GLU A 63 14.59 0.00 -6.59
CA GLU A 63 15.75 0.87 -6.81
C GLU A 63 16.25 0.66 -8.23
N SER A 64 16.48 1.77 -8.92
CA SER A 64 17.06 1.79 -10.26
C SER A 64 18.52 2.21 -10.19
N GLU A 65 19.40 1.43 -10.78
CA GLU A 65 20.81 1.78 -10.98
C GLU A 65 21.09 1.96 -12.46
N GLY A 66 21.64 3.12 -12.82
CA GLY A 66 22.17 3.35 -14.17
C GLY A 66 23.38 2.47 -14.42
N CYS A 67 23.40 1.72 -15.52
CA CYS A 67 24.57 0.93 -15.91
C CYS A 67 25.30 1.56 -17.11
N ALA A 68 26.59 1.21 -17.25
CA ALA A 68 27.49 1.77 -18.27
C ALA A 68 27.02 1.60 -19.72
N GLU A 69 26.06 0.70 -19.98
CA GLU A 69 25.54 0.43 -21.33
C GLU A 69 24.22 1.15 -21.66
N GLY A 70 23.79 2.11 -20.84
CA GLY A 70 22.53 2.84 -21.07
C GLY A 70 21.26 2.03 -20.77
N CYS A 71 21.43 0.84 -20.16
CA CYS A 71 20.34 0.05 -19.60
C CYS A 71 20.11 0.42 -18.13
N GLU A 72 18.89 0.27 -17.65
CA GLU A 72 18.51 0.46 -16.24
C GLU A 72 18.42 -0.91 -15.57
N ARG A 73 19.16 -1.09 -14.48
CA ARG A 73 19.07 -2.31 -13.66
C ARG A 73 18.15 -2.04 -12.49
N LEU A 74 17.09 -2.84 -12.42
CA LEU A 74 16.12 -2.79 -11.35
C LEU A 74 16.47 -3.81 -10.27
N THR A 75 16.34 -3.37 -9.03
CA THR A 75 16.60 -4.15 -7.83
C THR A 75 15.49 -3.90 -6.83
N LEU A 76 15.06 -4.92 -6.10
CA LEU A 76 14.18 -4.78 -4.94
C LEU A 76 15.03 -4.81 -3.67
N ARG A 77 14.94 -3.73 -2.88
CA ARG A 77 15.58 -3.68 -1.56
C ARG A 77 14.57 -4.07 -0.48
N CYS A 78 14.88 -5.12 0.27
CA CYS A 78 14.14 -5.52 1.46
C CYS A 78 14.21 -4.41 2.53
N LEU A 79 13.05 -3.99 3.02
CA LEU A 79 12.94 -2.95 4.04
C LEU A 79 13.32 -3.44 5.43
N THR A 80 13.22 -4.76 5.66
CA THR A 80 13.55 -5.39 6.94
C THR A 80 15.06 -5.59 7.09
N THR A 81 15.71 -6.19 6.08
CA THR A 81 17.14 -6.59 6.15
C THR A 81 18.09 -5.64 5.42
N GLY A 82 17.59 -4.83 4.48
CA GLY A 82 18.42 -4.05 3.55
C GLY A 82 18.99 -4.86 2.39
N GLU A 83 18.71 -6.18 2.32
CA GLU A 83 19.12 -7.05 1.24
C GLU A 83 18.56 -6.56 -0.11
N ARG A 84 19.37 -6.69 -1.17
CA ARG A 84 19.04 -6.26 -2.52
C ARG A 84 18.95 -7.47 -3.45
N VAL A 85 17.78 -7.64 -4.06
CA VAL A 85 17.51 -8.72 -5.02
C VAL A 85 17.36 -8.11 -6.39
N SER A 86 18.24 -8.46 -7.33
CA SER A 86 18.09 -7.97 -8.71
C SER A 86 16.84 -8.57 -9.33
N ILE A 87 16.05 -7.74 -10.01
CA ILE A 87 14.87 -8.15 -10.77
C ILE A 87 15.04 -7.85 -12.25
N SER A 88 16.29 -7.64 -12.71
CA SER A 88 16.60 -7.45 -14.12
C SER A 88 17.41 -8.62 -14.66
N GLN A 89 16.98 -9.17 -15.79
CA GLN A 89 17.71 -10.20 -16.54
C GLN A 89 18.53 -9.56 -17.67
N ASN A 90 19.72 -10.07 -17.97
CA ASN A 90 20.48 -9.59 -19.13
C ASN A 90 20.04 -10.37 -20.39
N LEU A 91 19.11 -9.82 -21.17
CA LEU A 91 18.59 -10.46 -22.39
C LEU A 91 19.42 -10.18 -23.66
N GLY A 92 20.54 -9.45 -23.54
CA GLY A 92 21.37 -9.05 -24.68
C GLY A 92 20.81 -7.86 -25.47
N ARG A 93 21.66 -7.28 -26.33
CA ARG A 93 21.40 -6.00 -27.05
C ARG A 93 20.23 -6.02 -28.04
N GLU A 94 19.69 -7.18 -28.39
CA GLU A 94 18.66 -7.34 -29.43
C GLU A 94 17.28 -7.73 -28.88
N SER A 95 17.13 -7.88 -27.57
CA SER A 95 15.85 -8.29 -26.98
C SER A 95 14.87 -7.11 -26.83
N THR A 96 13.66 -7.29 -27.33
CA THR A 96 12.49 -6.42 -27.08
C THR A 96 11.60 -6.93 -25.94
N ALA A 97 11.93 -8.09 -25.36
CA ALA A 97 11.15 -8.71 -24.30
C ALA A 97 11.38 -8.05 -22.94
N CYS A 98 10.37 -8.12 -22.07
CA CYS A 98 10.42 -7.55 -20.72
C CYS A 98 11.67 -8.02 -19.97
N ASN A 99 12.49 -7.04 -19.56
CA ASN A 99 13.78 -7.20 -18.92
C ASN A 99 13.71 -7.75 -17.48
N LEU A 100 12.55 -8.27 -17.04
CA LEU A 100 12.29 -8.57 -15.63
C LEU A 100 12.58 -10.03 -15.29
N ASP A 101 13.29 -10.25 -14.19
CA ASP A 101 13.63 -11.58 -13.67
C ASP A 101 12.57 -12.06 -12.67
N SER A 102 11.76 -13.03 -13.10
CA SER A 102 10.73 -13.66 -12.28
C SER A 102 11.29 -14.38 -11.03
N SER A 103 12.52 -14.89 -11.08
CA SER A 103 13.16 -15.57 -9.95
C SER A 103 13.55 -14.57 -8.86
N GLY A 104 14.08 -13.41 -9.26
CA GLY A 104 14.35 -12.29 -8.36
C GLY A 104 13.08 -11.77 -7.68
N LEU A 105 11.98 -11.64 -8.44
CA LEU A 105 10.69 -11.27 -7.86
C LEU A 105 10.17 -12.30 -6.85
N ALA A 106 10.25 -13.60 -7.17
CA ALA A 106 9.82 -14.66 -6.27
C ALA A 106 10.66 -14.70 -4.98
N ALA A 107 11.98 -14.51 -5.09
CA ALA A 107 12.87 -14.41 -3.94
C ALA A 107 12.51 -13.19 -3.05
N ALA A 108 12.28 -12.03 -3.66
CA ALA A 108 11.83 -10.85 -2.94
C ALA A 108 10.47 -11.06 -2.25
N CYS A 109 9.53 -11.72 -2.92
CA CYS A 109 8.22 -12.09 -2.34
C CYS A 109 8.40 -12.96 -1.09
N GLY A 110 9.27 -13.99 -1.15
CA GLY A 110 9.58 -14.85 -0.01
C GLY A 110 10.18 -14.10 1.18
N LEU A 111 11.07 -13.12 0.93
CA LEU A 111 11.60 -12.25 1.98
C LEU A 111 10.49 -11.46 2.69
N VAL A 112 9.52 -10.93 1.92
CA VAL A 112 8.39 -10.19 2.50
C VAL A 112 7.47 -11.11 3.31
N GLN A 113 7.13 -12.28 2.78
CA GLN A 113 6.29 -13.25 3.49
C GLN A 113 6.93 -13.71 4.81
N ALA A 114 8.24 -13.97 4.80
CA ALA A 114 8.98 -14.31 6.02
C ALA A 114 8.96 -13.18 7.04
N ALA A 115 9.13 -11.91 6.60
CA ALA A 115 9.07 -10.75 7.48
C ALA A 115 7.66 -10.53 8.07
N ILE A 116 6.60 -10.76 7.28
CA ILE A 116 5.21 -10.73 7.77
C ILE A 116 5.00 -11.80 8.86
N ALA A 117 5.45 -13.04 8.60
CA ALA A 117 5.33 -14.15 9.54
C ALA A 117 6.10 -13.91 10.86
N ALA A 118 7.20 -13.17 10.82
CA ALA A 118 7.97 -12.77 12.00
C ALA A 118 7.32 -11.63 12.81
N GLY A 119 6.26 -11.02 12.29
CA GLY A 119 5.51 -9.93 12.91
C GLY A 119 5.93 -8.56 12.35
N ALA A 120 5.05 -8.00 11.53
CA ALA A 120 5.13 -6.64 11.00
C ALA A 120 3.91 -5.81 11.45
N ASP A 121 4.05 -4.49 11.42
CA ASP A 121 2.97 -3.55 11.73
C ASP A 121 2.47 -2.82 10.47
N LEU A 122 3.25 -2.86 9.38
CA LEU A 122 2.97 -2.26 8.08
C LEU A 122 3.74 -3.02 6.98
N VAL A 123 3.09 -3.21 5.83
CA VAL A 123 3.71 -3.80 4.63
C VAL A 123 3.83 -2.74 3.53
N ILE A 124 5.01 -2.62 2.92
CA ILE A 124 5.24 -1.74 1.78
C ILE A 124 5.71 -2.57 0.58
N LEU A 125 4.98 -2.51 -0.52
CA LEU A 125 5.32 -3.21 -1.77
C LEU A 125 5.64 -2.20 -2.85
N SER A 126 6.59 -2.53 -3.74
CA SER A 126 7.08 -1.55 -4.70
C SER A 126 6.00 -1.12 -5.68
N LYS A 127 5.38 -2.08 -6.38
CA LYS A 127 4.45 -1.79 -7.48
C LYS A 127 3.56 -2.99 -7.80
N PHE A 128 2.28 -2.72 -8.03
CA PHE A 128 1.38 -3.61 -8.74
C PHE A 128 1.48 -3.31 -10.24
N GLY A 129 2.08 -4.24 -10.99
CA GLY A 129 2.29 -4.13 -12.42
C GLY A 129 1.67 -5.27 -13.21
N LYS A 130 2.14 -5.45 -14.45
CA LYS A 130 1.64 -6.49 -15.35
C LYS A 130 1.84 -7.90 -14.79
N ILE A 131 2.97 -8.14 -14.12
CA ILE A 131 3.29 -9.46 -13.56
C ILE A 131 2.34 -9.80 -12.41
N GLU A 132 2.05 -8.84 -11.54
CA GLU A 132 1.10 -9.02 -10.44
C GLU A 132 -0.35 -9.17 -10.94
N ALA A 133 -0.71 -8.47 -12.02
CA ALA A 133 -2.00 -8.64 -12.70
C ALA A 133 -2.17 -10.07 -13.26
N ASP A 134 -1.07 -10.68 -13.71
CA ASP A 134 -1.01 -12.09 -14.13
C ASP A 134 -0.85 -13.07 -12.93
N ARG A 135 -1.00 -12.58 -11.69
CA ARG A 135 -0.89 -13.33 -10.42
C ARG A 135 0.49 -13.92 -10.13
N HIS A 136 1.54 -13.26 -10.57
CA HIS A 136 2.92 -13.59 -10.30
C HIS A 136 3.62 -12.48 -9.50
N GLY A 137 4.92 -12.61 -9.28
CA GLY A 137 5.71 -11.56 -8.64
C GLY A 137 5.34 -11.36 -7.17
N LEU A 138 4.94 -10.14 -6.80
CA LEU A 138 4.62 -9.80 -5.41
C LEU A 138 3.18 -10.15 -4.98
N THR A 139 2.37 -10.76 -5.85
CA THR A 139 0.96 -11.09 -5.56
C THR A 139 0.78 -11.90 -4.26
N GLU A 140 1.64 -12.88 -3.98
CA GLU A 140 1.52 -13.68 -2.75
C GLU A 140 1.89 -12.88 -1.49
N ALA A 141 2.77 -11.87 -1.60
CA ALA A 141 3.08 -10.97 -0.50
C ALA A 141 1.90 -10.04 -0.18
N PHE A 142 1.18 -9.55 -1.20
CA PHE A 142 -0.09 -8.84 -0.98
C PHE A 142 -1.09 -9.72 -0.23
N GLN A 143 -1.29 -10.96 -0.70
CA GLN A 143 -2.24 -11.89 -0.07
C GLN A 143 -1.85 -12.19 1.38
N ALA A 144 -0.57 -12.40 1.66
CA ALA A 144 -0.07 -12.62 3.02
C ALA A 144 -0.33 -11.42 3.94
N ALA A 145 -0.13 -10.19 3.43
CA ALA A 145 -0.39 -8.97 4.20
C ALA A 145 -1.88 -8.80 4.53
N ILE A 146 -2.76 -9.00 3.54
CA ILE A 146 -4.21 -8.94 3.73
C ILE A 146 -4.70 -10.02 4.68
N ALA A 147 -4.20 -11.26 4.55
CA ALA A 147 -4.55 -12.36 5.45
C ALA A 147 -4.10 -12.13 6.90
N ALA A 148 -3.04 -11.34 7.09
CA ALA A 148 -2.55 -10.91 8.41
C ALA A 148 -3.21 -9.61 8.89
N GLU A 149 -4.20 -9.07 8.16
CA GLU A 149 -4.89 -7.80 8.45
C GLU A 149 -3.94 -6.61 8.61
N LEU A 150 -2.81 -6.64 7.88
CA LEU A 150 -1.80 -5.59 7.94
C LEU A 150 -2.12 -4.46 6.94
N PRO A 151 -1.92 -3.19 7.31
CA PRO A 151 -1.92 -2.09 6.35
C PRO A 151 -0.91 -2.33 5.24
N VAL A 152 -1.26 -1.96 4.02
CA VAL A 152 -0.39 -2.10 2.83
C VAL A 152 -0.27 -0.77 2.11
N VAL A 153 0.94 -0.39 1.72
CA VAL A 153 1.18 0.72 0.78
C VAL A 153 1.89 0.19 -0.45
N THR A 154 1.41 0.55 -1.64
CA THR A 154 2.03 0.20 -2.91
C THR A 154 1.86 1.31 -3.93
N SER A 155 2.56 1.23 -5.06
CA SER A 155 2.18 1.94 -6.29
C SER A 155 1.37 1.04 -7.22
N VAL A 156 0.58 1.64 -8.12
CA VAL A 156 -0.13 0.93 -9.19
C VAL A 156 0.29 1.50 -10.53
N ALA A 157 0.65 0.63 -11.47
CA ALA A 157 0.96 1.07 -12.84
C ALA A 157 -0.29 1.73 -13.48
N PRO A 158 -0.19 2.91 -14.10
CA PRO A 158 -1.37 3.64 -14.61
C PRO A 158 -2.23 2.84 -15.58
N THR A 159 -1.62 1.94 -16.35
CA THR A 159 -2.31 1.07 -17.33
C THR A 159 -3.00 -0.15 -16.71
N LEU A 160 -2.86 -0.37 -15.40
CA LEU A 160 -3.35 -1.54 -14.67
C LEU A 160 -4.45 -1.18 -13.66
N ALA A 161 -5.13 -0.03 -13.83
CA ALA A 161 -6.19 0.41 -12.91
C ALA A 161 -7.36 -0.60 -12.80
N GLU A 162 -7.82 -1.16 -13.92
CA GLU A 162 -8.90 -2.17 -13.91
C GLU A 162 -8.45 -3.50 -13.28
N PRO A 163 -7.28 -4.08 -13.64
CA PRO A 163 -6.73 -5.23 -12.91
C PRO A 163 -6.50 -4.98 -11.41
N TRP A 164 -6.12 -3.76 -11.03
CA TRP A 164 -5.98 -3.37 -9.63
C TRP A 164 -7.32 -3.36 -8.90
N ASP A 165 -8.37 -2.80 -9.50
CA ASP A 165 -9.73 -2.79 -8.94
C ASP A 165 -10.26 -4.22 -8.75
N ALA A 166 -10.03 -5.10 -9.71
CA ALA A 166 -10.37 -6.52 -9.58
C ALA A 166 -9.55 -7.25 -8.50
N PHE A 167 -8.33 -6.78 -8.20
CA PHE A 167 -7.42 -7.39 -7.23
C PHE A 167 -7.70 -6.93 -5.78
N ALA A 168 -7.77 -5.62 -5.55
CA ALA A 168 -7.90 -5.03 -4.21
C ALA A 168 -9.29 -4.46 -3.94
N GLY A 169 -9.99 -3.98 -4.96
CA GLY A 169 -11.36 -3.44 -4.91
C GLY A 169 -11.60 -2.54 -3.69
N PRO A 170 -12.61 -2.85 -2.85
CA PRO A 170 -12.99 -2.01 -1.72
C PRO A 170 -11.95 -1.92 -0.61
N LEU A 171 -10.91 -2.77 -0.63
CA LEU A 171 -9.82 -2.73 0.35
C LEU A 171 -8.78 -1.65 0.02
N ALA A 172 -8.84 -1.04 -1.18
CA ALA A 172 -7.89 -0.04 -1.60
C ALA A 172 -8.49 1.37 -1.70
N VAL A 173 -7.67 2.35 -1.35
CA VAL A 173 -7.92 3.77 -1.61
C VAL A 173 -6.77 4.34 -2.44
N ALA A 174 -7.10 5.16 -3.44
CA ALA A 174 -6.09 5.91 -4.18
C ALA A 174 -5.55 7.05 -3.30
N VAL A 175 -4.24 7.15 -3.20
CA VAL A 175 -3.54 8.17 -2.42
C VAL A 175 -2.54 8.88 -3.33
N SER A 176 -2.46 10.21 -3.24
CA SER A 176 -1.46 10.96 -3.99
C SER A 176 -0.06 10.56 -3.54
N ALA A 177 0.88 10.48 -4.48
CA ALA A 177 2.28 10.15 -4.20
C ALA A 177 3.06 11.32 -3.56
N ASP A 178 2.53 11.87 -2.47
CA ASP A 178 3.17 12.88 -1.64
C ASP A 178 3.07 12.51 -0.16
N ASP A 179 4.00 13.05 0.64
CA ASP A 179 4.10 12.71 2.04
C ASP A 179 2.82 13.06 2.82
N ALA A 180 2.21 14.22 2.55
CA ALA A 180 1.06 14.67 3.34
C ALA A 180 -0.16 13.75 3.17
N ALA A 181 -0.45 13.32 1.95
CA ALA A 181 -1.54 12.40 1.67
C ALA A 181 -1.31 11.01 2.31
N LEU A 182 -0.07 10.51 2.25
CA LEU A 182 0.28 9.21 2.82
C LEU A 182 0.26 9.20 4.36
N GLU A 183 0.73 10.28 4.98
CA GLU A 183 0.63 10.47 6.44
C GLU A 183 -0.84 10.54 6.89
N ALA A 184 -1.68 11.29 6.17
CA ALA A 184 -3.11 11.39 6.49
C ALA A 184 -3.84 10.03 6.45
N TRP A 185 -3.51 9.20 5.45
CA TRP A 185 -4.03 7.82 5.38
C TRP A 185 -3.58 6.98 6.58
N TRP A 186 -2.30 7.04 6.92
CA TRP A 186 -1.74 6.28 8.05
C TRP A 186 -2.36 6.69 9.38
N ASP A 187 -2.47 8.00 9.63
CA ASP A 187 -3.06 8.53 10.86
C ASP A 187 -4.53 8.13 11.01
N ALA A 188 -5.29 8.16 9.91
CA ALA A 188 -6.68 7.73 9.91
C ALA A 188 -6.83 6.24 10.25
N LEU A 189 -5.97 5.37 9.70
CA LEU A 189 -5.95 3.94 10.04
C LEU A 189 -5.62 3.70 11.52
N ARG A 190 -4.63 4.43 12.03
CA ARG A 190 -4.18 4.31 13.43
C ARG A 190 -5.24 4.79 14.41
N ALA A 191 -5.95 5.88 14.08
CA ALA A 191 -7.07 6.39 14.85
C ALA A 191 -8.21 5.36 14.91
N ALA A 192 -8.55 4.73 13.79
CA ALA A 192 -9.57 3.68 13.73
C ALA A 192 -9.18 2.42 14.53
N ALA A 193 -7.90 2.06 14.54
CA ALA A 193 -7.37 0.90 15.28
C ALA A 193 -7.16 1.18 16.79
N GLY A 194 -7.38 2.41 17.27
CA GLY A 194 -7.18 2.79 18.67
C GLY A 194 -5.73 2.61 19.18
N SER A 195 -4.76 2.50 18.28
CA SER A 195 -3.38 2.12 18.64
C SER A 195 -2.46 3.34 18.76
N PRO A 196 -1.91 3.66 19.95
CA PRO A 196 -0.82 4.62 20.09
C PRO A 196 0.48 4.07 19.49
N PRO A 197 1.40 4.93 18.98
CA PRO A 197 2.68 4.47 18.43
C PRO A 197 3.41 3.59 19.45
N PRO A 198 4.16 2.57 19.00
CA PRO A 198 4.95 1.74 19.91
C PRO A 198 5.90 2.65 20.70
N ALA A 199 6.07 2.37 21.99
CA ALA A 199 6.98 3.14 22.82
C ALA A 199 8.40 3.01 22.24
N VAL A 200 9.01 4.13 21.88
CA VAL A 200 10.43 4.17 21.49
C VAL A 200 11.24 3.82 22.74
N VAL A 201 11.85 2.63 22.73
CA VAL A 201 12.77 2.14 23.78
C VAL A 201 14.19 2.64 23.57
#